data_AF-A0A8S3AD54-F1
#
_entry.id   AF-A0A8S3AD54-F1
#
_cell.length_a   1.000
_cell.length_b   1.000
_cell.length_c   1.000
_cell.angle_alpha   90.00
_cell.angle_beta   90.00
_cell.angle_gamma   90.00
#
_symmetry.space_group_name_H-M   'P 1'
#
loop_
_entity.id
_entity.type
_entity.pdbx_description
1 polymer ?
#
loop_
_entity_poly.entity_id
_entity_poly.type
_entity_poly.pdbx_seq_one_letter_code
_entity_poly.pdbx_strand_id
1 'polypeptide(L)'
;MYLLRQGLALRGHDEENSNLIQLLKLRSGDSEYLNEWLKNKKYFSHDIINEICKEIYLVIIRDIVTEVSSRKWFSLIRDETCDESTVEKLCITIRSVDSNYNVFEDVVGLYATSTQNASTIVEAIYDVLVRCGLDMINCRGQSYDGASNMSGIYNGVSSIILNQYSKAIYVHCVAHCLDLAVHDLTDQCASVGYCLLYMKDIIDFIRRSPKRRAILKNIVNQISLSYANLTALCPTRWTMRTSSYDSLLKVMSKDTNTLMRRLDIQEALYTISEEKGGPGIKANGLYEQMKKFDFFLGLKLGHLIFTDAEKLSRVLRSTDCCLQDVFCAAQATIHRFEPIQGDNGLELFYDQVIKESDG
;
A
#
# COMPACT_ATOMS: atom_id res chain seq x y z
N MET A 1 -8.41 14.30 -17.75
CA MET A 1 -7.78 13.78 -16.52
C MET A 1 -8.69 12.90 -15.64
N TYR A 2 -10.01 12.77 -15.91
CA TYR A 2 -10.93 11.99 -15.05
C TYR A 2 -10.52 10.51 -14.91
N LEU A 3 -10.36 9.78 -16.03
CA LEU A 3 -10.03 8.35 -15.99
C LEU A 3 -8.72 8.06 -15.25
N LEU A 4 -7.69 8.88 -15.49
CA LEU A 4 -6.41 8.82 -14.78
C LEU A 4 -6.59 8.96 -13.26
N ARG A 5 -7.37 9.96 -12.80
CA ARG A 5 -7.63 10.17 -11.36
C ARG A 5 -8.40 9.01 -10.72
N GLN A 6 -9.18 8.27 -11.50
CA GLN A 6 -9.94 7.10 -11.04
C GLN A 6 -9.16 5.79 -11.21
N GLY A 7 -7.94 5.82 -11.74
CA GLY A 7 -7.18 4.61 -12.04
C GLY A 7 -7.85 3.72 -13.09
N LEU A 8 -8.69 4.29 -13.95
CA LEU A 8 -9.39 3.56 -15.01
C LEU A 8 -8.54 3.57 -16.28
N ALA A 9 -8.37 2.39 -16.88
CA ALA A 9 -7.73 2.26 -18.18
C ALA A 9 -8.45 3.12 -19.22
N LEU A 10 -7.72 3.79 -20.12
CA LEU A 10 -8.35 4.54 -21.21
C LEU A 10 -9.11 3.61 -22.17
N ARG A 11 -8.57 2.40 -22.33
CA ARG A 11 -9.06 1.34 -23.22
C ARG A 11 -9.87 0.31 -22.44
N GLY A 12 -10.84 -0.30 -23.10
CA GLY A 12 -11.56 -1.49 -22.65
C GLY A 12 -11.12 -2.72 -23.46
N HIS A 13 -11.91 -3.78 -23.44
CA HIS A 13 -11.66 -4.97 -24.26
C HIS A 13 -11.93 -4.74 -25.76
N ASP A 14 -12.73 -3.74 -26.10
CA ASP A 14 -13.01 -3.32 -27.47
C ASP A 14 -12.88 -1.79 -27.59
N GLU A 15 -12.76 -1.29 -28.82
CA GLU A 15 -12.62 0.15 -29.07
C GLU A 15 -13.90 0.92 -28.73
N GLU A 16 -15.07 0.41 -29.13
CA GLU A 16 -16.37 1.12 -29.00
C GLU A 16 -16.88 1.27 -27.57
N ASN A 17 -16.48 0.36 -26.68
CA ASN A 17 -16.78 0.34 -25.24
C ASN A 17 -15.55 0.64 -24.38
N SER A 18 -14.52 1.24 -24.98
CA SER A 18 -13.42 1.81 -24.20
C SER A 18 -13.93 2.85 -23.20
N ASN A 19 -13.33 2.90 -22.02
CA ASN A 19 -13.73 3.83 -20.96
C ASN A 19 -13.66 5.29 -21.44
N LEU A 20 -12.69 5.63 -22.30
CA LEU A 20 -12.60 6.96 -22.90
C LEU A 20 -13.81 7.27 -23.79
N ILE A 21 -14.19 6.36 -24.70
CA ILE A 21 -15.34 6.60 -25.59
C ILE A 21 -16.64 6.63 -24.80
N GLN A 22 -16.83 5.75 -23.83
CA GLN A 22 -18.03 5.74 -22.99
C GLN A 22 -18.15 7.02 -22.15
N LEU A 23 -17.03 7.52 -21.61
CA LEU A 23 -17.00 8.80 -20.92
C LEU A 23 -17.37 9.96 -21.86
N LEU A 24 -16.84 9.97 -23.09
CA LEU A 24 -17.15 11.02 -24.07
C LEU A 24 -18.61 10.95 -24.52
N LYS A 25 -19.16 9.76 -24.76
CA LYS A 25 -20.59 9.55 -25.05
C LYS A 25 -21.46 10.08 -23.92
N LEU A 26 -21.14 9.76 -22.66
CA LEU A 26 -21.85 10.28 -21.50
C LEU A 26 -21.82 11.81 -21.48
N ARG A 27 -20.64 12.42 -21.66
CA ARG A 27 -20.47 13.88 -21.66
C ARG A 27 -21.11 14.58 -22.86
N SER A 28 -21.30 13.89 -23.98
CA SER A 28 -21.99 14.44 -25.14
C SER A 28 -23.50 14.60 -24.95
N GLY A 29 -24.09 13.91 -23.97
CA GLY A 29 -25.47 14.17 -23.54
C GLY A 29 -25.64 15.60 -23.01
N ASP A 30 -24.57 16.18 -22.45
CA ASP A 30 -24.55 17.52 -21.88
C ASP A 30 -24.00 18.59 -22.86
N SER A 31 -23.55 18.19 -24.06
CA SER A 31 -22.88 19.08 -25.01
C SER A 31 -23.16 18.68 -26.46
N GLU A 32 -23.98 19.48 -27.14
CA GLU A 32 -24.33 19.28 -28.55
C GLU A 32 -23.10 19.36 -29.47
N TYR A 33 -22.17 20.28 -29.17
CA TYR A 33 -20.88 20.38 -29.89
C TYR A 33 -20.07 19.08 -29.79
N LEU A 34 -19.94 18.51 -28.58
CA LEU A 34 -19.20 17.26 -28.40
C LEU A 34 -19.89 16.09 -29.11
N ASN A 35 -21.23 16.07 -29.12
CA ASN A 35 -22.02 15.06 -29.83
C ASN A 35 -21.76 15.13 -31.35
N GLU A 36 -21.76 16.33 -31.93
CA GLU A 36 -21.44 16.53 -33.35
C GLU A 36 -20.00 16.14 -33.66
N TRP A 37 -19.04 16.50 -32.81
CA TRP A 37 -17.65 16.11 -32.96
C TRP A 37 -17.45 14.60 -32.89
N LEU A 38 -18.14 13.90 -31.97
CA LEU A 38 -18.05 12.45 -31.83
C LEU A 38 -18.57 11.66 -33.05
N LYS A 39 -19.51 12.23 -33.81
CA LYS A 39 -19.96 11.63 -35.08
C LYS A 39 -18.84 11.57 -36.11
N ASN A 40 -17.88 12.50 -36.05
CA ASN A 40 -16.66 12.48 -36.83
C ASN A 40 -15.57 11.65 -36.12
N LYS A 41 -15.72 10.31 -36.09
CA LYS A 41 -14.87 9.31 -35.39
C LYS A 41 -13.37 9.24 -35.81
N LYS A 42 -12.78 10.29 -36.38
CA LYS A 42 -11.43 10.25 -36.99
C LYS A 42 -10.26 10.18 -36.01
N TYR A 43 -10.47 10.45 -34.71
CA TYR A 43 -9.38 10.64 -33.74
C TYR A 43 -9.33 9.60 -32.61
N PHE A 44 -9.98 8.44 -32.79
CA PHE A 44 -10.07 7.40 -31.76
C PHE A 44 -9.20 6.17 -32.02
N SER A 45 -8.38 6.18 -33.09
CA SER A 45 -7.46 5.07 -33.32
C SER A 45 -6.45 4.99 -32.17
N HIS A 46 -5.96 3.77 -31.94
CA HIS A 46 -4.97 3.51 -30.90
C HIS A 46 -3.71 4.38 -31.02
N ASP A 47 -3.24 4.62 -32.24
CA ASP A 47 -2.05 5.41 -32.51
C ASP A 47 -2.28 6.89 -32.15
N ILE A 48 -3.42 7.45 -32.55
CA ILE A 48 -3.77 8.85 -32.24
C ILE A 48 -3.92 9.06 -30.74
N ILE A 49 -4.60 8.15 -30.02
CA ILE A 49 -4.74 8.26 -28.57
C ILE A 49 -3.38 8.17 -27.87
N ASN A 50 -2.49 7.29 -28.34
CA ASN A 50 -1.13 7.16 -27.81
C ASN A 50 -0.31 8.42 -28.05
N GLU A 51 -0.41 9.01 -29.25
CA GLU A 51 0.23 10.28 -29.59
C GLU A 51 -0.27 11.41 -28.68
N ILE A 52 -1.59 11.54 -28.50
CA ILE A 52 -2.18 12.52 -27.59
C ILE A 52 -1.68 12.31 -26.16
N CYS A 53 -1.65 11.07 -25.67
CA CYS A 53 -1.13 10.77 -24.33
C CYS A 53 0.35 11.16 -24.20
N LYS A 54 1.15 10.92 -25.24
CA LYS A 54 2.56 11.29 -25.28
C LYS A 54 2.73 12.81 -25.25
N GLU A 55 1.96 13.56 -26.04
CA GLU A 55 2.02 15.02 -26.02
C GLU A 55 1.61 15.60 -24.66
N ILE A 56 0.53 15.09 -24.05
CA ILE A 56 0.12 15.47 -22.69
C ILE A 56 1.25 15.19 -21.68
N TYR A 57 1.86 14.01 -21.75
CA TYR A 57 2.99 13.65 -20.91
C TYR A 57 4.17 14.62 -21.11
N LEU A 58 4.51 14.96 -22.35
CA LEU A 58 5.61 15.88 -22.65
C LEU A 58 5.35 17.29 -22.10
N VAL A 59 4.11 17.77 -22.14
CA VAL A 59 3.74 19.05 -21.52
C VAL A 59 3.92 19.00 -20.01
N ILE A 60 3.34 17.97 -19.36
CA ILE A 60 3.42 17.81 -17.89
C ILE A 60 4.88 17.70 -17.42
N ILE A 61 5.70 16.91 -18.10
CA ILE A 61 7.11 16.74 -17.73
C ILE A 61 7.91 18.01 -17.96
N ARG A 62 7.64 18.77 -19.02
CA ARG A 62 8.29 20.08 -19.22
C ARG A 62 7.98 21.03 -18.07
N ASP A 63 6.73 21.07 -17.62
CA ASP A 63 6.33 21.92 -16.49
C ASP A 63 7.04 21.49 -15.21
N ILE A 64 6.99 20.20 -14.87
CA ILE A 64 7.69 19.62 -13.70
C ILE A 64 9.19 19.93 -13.75
N VAL A 65 9.85 19.68 -14.88
CA VAL A 65 11.28 19.92 -15.06
C VAL A 65 11.63 21.40 -14.90
N THR A 66 10.80 22.29 -15.45
CA THR A 66 10.99 23.74 -15.33
C THR A 66 10.92 24.17 -13.86
N GLU A 67 9.94 23.66 -13.13
CA GLU A 67 9.78 23.93 -11.71
C GLU A 67 10.94 23.38 -10.87
N VAL A 68 11.32 22.11 -11.07
CA VAL A 68 12.45 21.49 -10.36
C VAL A 68 13.76 22.23 -10.66
N SER A 69 13.99 22.60 -11.92
CA SER A 69 15.19 23.33 -12.33
C SER A 69 15.29 24.71 -11.67
N SER A 70 14.15 25.36 -11.41
CA SER A 70 14.11 26.63 -10.67
C SER A 70 14.55 26.50 -9.21
N ARG A 71 14.43 25.30 -8.62
CA ARG A 71 14.70 25.02 -7.20
C ARG A 71 16.16 24.66 -6.91
N LYS A 72 17.04 24.67 -7.93
CA LYS A 72 18.49 24.36 -7.92
C LYS A 72 18.87 22.98 -7.37
N TRP A 73 18.45 22.62 -6.16
CA TRP A 73 18.77 21.36 -5.49
C TRP A 73 17.58 20.41 -5.49
N PHE A 74 17.86 19.13 -5.60
CA PHE A 74 16.85 18.08 -5.56
C PHE A 74 17.39 16.80 -4.93
N SER A 75 16.51 15.87 -4.62
CA SER A 75 16.82 14.50 -4.20
C SER A 75 16.09 13.50 -5.09
N LEU A 76 16.72 12.36 -5.31
CA LEU A 76 16.14 11.24 -6.04
C LEU A 76 15.37 10.34 -5.07
N ILE A 77 14.09 10.09 -5.35
CA ILE A 77 13.32 9.02 -4.73
C ILE A 77 13.02 8.00 -5.80
N ARG A 78 13.17 6.74 -5.45
CA ARG A 78 12.95 5.63 -6.37
C ARG A 78 12.11 4.56 -5.72
N ASP A 79 11.17 4.02 -6.48
CA ASP A 79 10.40 2.84 -6.11
C ASP A 79 10.32 1.84 -7.28
N GLU A 80 9.94 0.62 -6.97
CA GLU A 80 9.78 -0.49 -7.90
C GLU A 80 8.32 -0.86 -8.04
N THR A 81 7.85 -1.06 -9.27
CA THR A 81 6.51 -1.61 -9.50
C THR A 81 6.53 -2.61 -10.64
N CYS A 82 5.63 -3.58 -10.59
CA CYS A 82 5.51 -4.62 -11.61
C CYS A 82 4.19 -4.40 -12.36
N ASP A 83 4.22 -4.42 -13.69
CA ASP A 83 2.98 -4.31 -14.47
C ASP A 83 2.26 -5.67 -14.62
N GLU A 84 1.08 -5.65 -15.22
CA GLU A 84 0.26 -6.87 -15.42
C GLU A 84 0.96 -7.93 -16.27
N SER A 85 1.97 -7.55 -17.05
CA SER A 85 2.80 -8.45 -17.86
C SER A 85 4.05 -8.92 -17.13
N THR A 86 4.11 -8.72 -15.81
CA THR A 86 5.25 -9.05 -14.94
C THR A 86 6.55 -8.31 -15.28
N VAL A 87 6.46 -7.21 -16.02
CA VAL A 87 7.62 -6.37 -16.34
C VAL A 87 7.82 -5.36 -15.22
N GLU A 88 9.01 -5.41 -14.62
CA GLU A 88 9.41 -4.45 -13.60
C GLU A 88 9.68 -3.08 -14.20
N LYS A 89 9.21 -2.06 -13.49
CA LYS A 89 9.30 -0.66 -13.86
C LYS A 89 9.89 0.13 -12.71
N LEU A 90 10.87 0.92 -13.06
CA LEU A 90 11.54 1.89 -12.23
C LEU A 90 10.69 3.16 -12.13
N CYS A 91 10.13 3.43 -10.95
CA CYS A 91 9.49 4.70 -10.66
C CYS A 91 10.53 5.71 -10.18
N ILE A 92 10.70 6.81 -10.91
CA ILE A 92 11.59 7.90 -10.52
C ILE A 92 10.74 9.09 -10.09
N THR A 93 11.00 9.55 -8.87
CA THR A 93 10.37 10.73 -8.27
C THR A 93 11.46 11.70 -7.86
N ILE A 94 11.24 12.99 -8.10
CA ILE A 94 12.16 14.05 -7.69
C ILE A 94 11.54 14.80 -6.53
N ARG A 95 12.29 14.89 -5.43
CA ARG A 95 11.92 15.71 -4.28
C ARG A 95 12.73 17.00 -4.30
N SER A 96 12.05 18.14 -4.29
CA SER A 96 12.68 19.47 -4.34
C SER A 96 12.06 20.40 -3.30
N VAL A 97 12.75 21.51 -3.01
CA VAL A 97 12.31 22.49 -2.01
C VAL A 97 12.44 23.89 -2.60
N ASP A 98 11.42 24.73 -2.43
CA ASP A 98 11.47 26.12 -2.88
C ASP A 98 12.16 27.06 -1.86
N SER A 99 12.23 28.34 -2.18
CA SER A 99 12.82 29.36 -1.30
C SER A 99 12.03 29.61 -0.01
N ASN A 100 10.78 29.15 0.06
CA ASN A 100 9.92 29.25 1.24
C ASN A 100 9.92 27.95 2.07
N TYR A 101 10.80 27.00 1.74
CA TYR A 101 10.88 25.68 2.37
C TYR A 101 9.66 24.78 2.15
N ASN A 102 8.86 25.04 1.12
CA ASN A 102 7.79 24.13 0.72
C ASN A 102 8.40 22.92 0.00
N VAL A 103 7.97 21.73 0.38
CA VAL A 103 8.41 20.47 -0.21
C VAL A 103 7.53 20.11 -1.40
N PHE A 104 8.16 19.70 -2.51
CA PHE A 104 7.50 19.22 -3.70
C PHE A 104 8.03 17.83 -4.05
N GLU A 105 7.12 16.90 -4.36
CA GLU A 105 7.45 15.55 -4.83
C GLU A 105 6.78 15.32 -6.18
N ASP A 106 7.59 15.22 -7.24
CA ASP A 106 7.11 15.12 -8.61
C ASP A 106 7.56 13.80 -9.24
N VAL A 107 6.59 12.98 -9.66
CA VAL A 107 6.87 11.74 -10.38
C VAL A 107 7.28 12.08 -11.81
N VAL A 108 8.52 11.74 -12.16
CA VAL A 108 9.08 11.99 -13.50
C VAL A 108 8.69 10.89 -14.48
N GLY A 109 8.54 9.66 -14.00
CA GLY A 109 8.01 8.60 -14.84
C GLY A 109 8.24 7.19 -14.32
N LEU A 110 7.71 6.25 -15.11
CA LEU A 110 7.88 4.80 -14.96
C LEU A 110 8.69 4.29 -16.15
N TYR A 111 9.85 3.71 -15.89
CA TYR A 111 10.79 3.27 -16.91
C TYR A 111 11.02 1.77 -16.81
N ALA A 112 10.81 1.05 -17.91
CA ALA A 112 11.14 -0.37 -17.95
C ALA A 112 12.66 -0.55 -17.98
N THR A 113 13.17 -1.46 -17.16
CA THR A 113 14.59 -1.84 -17.15
C THR A 113 14.73 -3.26 -17.64
N SER A 114 15.77 -3.53 -18.44
CA SER A 114 16.03 -4.88 -18.97
C SER A 114 16.49 -5.86 -17.89
N THR A 115 17.15 -5.36 -16.84
CA THR A 115 17.59 -6.12 -15.67
C THR A 115 17.52 -5.27 -14.41
N GLN A 116 17.49 -5.91 -13.24
CA GLN A 116 17.52 -5.30 -11.91
C GLN A 116 18.93 -5.07 -11.36
N ASN A 117 19.95 -5.16 -12.21
CA ASN A 117 21.32 -4.94 -11.78
C ASN A 117 21.55 -3.45 -11.48
N ALA A 118 22.35 -3.16 -10.46
CA ALA A 118 22.63 -1.80 -10.02
C ALA A 118 23.15 -0.90 -11.17
N SER A 119 24.00 -1.42 -12.06
CA SER A 119 24.51 -0.66 -13.21
C SER A 119 23.40 -0.24 -14.17
N THR A 120 22.49 -1.15 -14.51
CA THR A 120 21.35 -0.88 -15.39
C THR A 120 20.40 0.15 -14.76
N ILE A 121 20.20 0.09 -13.44
CA ILE A 121 19.37 1.05 -12.72
C ILE A 121 20.04 2.44 -12.72
N VAL A 122 21.35 2.53 -12.48
CA VAL A 122 22.10 3.80 -12.54
C VAL A 122 22.05 4.41 -13.94
N GLU A 123 22.26 3.60 -14.98
CA GLU A 123 22.17 4.05 -16.37
C GLU A 123 20.78 4.60 -16.70
N ALA A 124 19.72 3.91 -16.25
CA ALA A 124 18.34 4.38 -16.42
C ALA A 124 18.08 5.70 -15.68
N ILE A 125 18.59 5.86 -14.45
CA ILE A 125 18.49 7.11 -13.69
C ILE A 125 19.19 8.25 -14.46
N TYR A 126 20.42 8.02 -14.94
CA TYR A 126 21.16 9.05 -15.68
C TYR A 126 20.49 9.42 -17.00
N ASP A 127 20.02 8.44 -17.77
CA ASP A 127 19.27 8.68 -19.00
C ASP A 127 18.02 9.53 -18.76
N VAL A 128 17.27 9.24 -17.69
CA VAL A 128 16.08 10.03 -17.30
C VAL A 128 16.46 11.46 -16.92
N LEU A 129 17.46 11.63 -16.06
CA LEU A 129 17.89 12.96 -15.62
C LEU A 129 18.45 13.80 -16.78
N VAL A 130 19.19 13.19 -17.70
CA VAL A 130 19.68 13.85 -18.93
C VAL A 130 18.51 14.30 -19.80
N ARG A 131 17.51 13.44 -20.03
CA ARG A 131 16.29 13.83 -20.78
C ARG A 131 15.52 14.97 -20.11
N CYS A 132 15.57 15.02 -18.77
CA CYS A 132 14.98 16.09 -17.98
C CYS A 132 15.89 17.32 -17.83
N GLY A 133 17.12 17.32 -18.37
CA GLY A 133 18.06 18.43 -18.17
C GLY A 133 18.45 18.68 -16.71
N LEU A 134 18.30 17.68 -15.83
CA LEU A 134 18.61 17.76 -14.41
C LEU A 134 20.03 17.24 -14.17
N ASP A 135 20.88 18.08 -13.60
CA ASP A 135 22.28 17.74 -13.32
C ASP A 135 22.44 17.04 -11.97
N MET A 136 23.05 15.85 -11.96
CA MET A 136 23.36 15.09 -10.75
C MET A 136 24.29 15.83 -9.78
N ILE A 137 25.08 16.82 -10.24
CA ILE A 137 25.87 17.71 -9.37
C ILE A 137 24.97 18.47 -8.37
N ASN A 138 23.71 18.69 -8.72
CA ASN A 138 22.72 19.35 -7.88
C ASN A 138 21.95 18.39 -6.96
N CYS A 139 22.10 17.07 -7.14
CA CYS A 139 21.48 16.08 -6.29
C CYS A 139 22.07 16.12 -4.86
N ARG A 140 21.20 16.13 -3.85
CA ARG A 140 21.55 16.22 -2.42
C ARG A 140 21.13 15.00 -1.60
N GLY A 141 20.35 14.11 -2.20
CA GLY A 141 19.87 12.91 -1.54
C GLY A 141 19.42 11.87 -2.54
N GLN A 142 19.48 10.62 -2.12
CA GLN A 142 18.94 9.48 -2.85
C GLN A 142 18.24 8.54 -1.86
N SER A 143 17.01 8.12 -2.14
CA SER A 143 16.20 7.32 -1.23
C SER A 143 15.47 6.21 -1.96
N TYR A 144 15.69 4.97 -1.49
CA TYR A 144 15.06 3.74 -1.99
C TYR A 144 15.30 2.60 -0.98
N ASP A 145 14.81 1.40 -1.29
CA ASP A 145 14.91 0.23 -0.41
C ASP A 145 16.35 -0.24 -0.14
N GLY A 146 16.45 -1.22 0.76
CA GLY A 146 17.70 -1.78 1.25
C GLY A 146 18.16 -3.01 0.50
N ALA A 147 17.58 -3.34 -0.66
CA ALA A 147 18.00 -4.51 -1.43
C ALA A 147 19.50 -4.41 -1.78
N SER A 148 20.18 -5.55 -1.93
CA SER A 148 21.64 -5.59 -2.16
C SER A 148 22.07 -4.82 -3.41
N ASN A 149 21.27 -4.85 -4.47
CA ASN A 149 21.50 -4.07 -5.69
C ASN A 149 21.33 -2.56 -5.47
N MET A 150 20.62 -2.14 -4.42
CA MET A 150 20.35 -0.74 -4.12
C MET A 150 21.32 -0.19 -3.06
N SER A 151 21.38 -0.81 -1.88
CA SER A 151 22.14 -0.35 -0.71
C SER A 151 23.55 -0.98 -0.59
N GLY A 152 23.92 -1.88 -1.50
CA GLY A 152 25.19 -2.59 -1.45
C GLY A 152 26.41 -1.65 -1.45
N ILE A 153 27.36 -1.90 -0.54
CA ILE A 153 28.53 -1.04 -0.27
C ILE A 153 29.50 -0.95 -1.46
N TYR A 154 29.62 -2.01 -2.25
CA TYR A 154 30.57 -2.07 -3.36
C TYR A 154 29.93 -1.79 -4.72
N ASN A 155 28.79 -2.43 -4.99
CA ASN A 155 28.13 -2.41 -6.30
C ASN A 155 26.65 -2.04 -6.22
N GLY A 156 26.19 -1.46 -5.11
CA GLY A 156 24.82 -0.95 -5.01
C GLY A 156 24.67 0.38 -5.74
N VAL A 157 23.45 0.69 -6.20
CA VAL A 157 23.10 1.99 -6.81
C VAL A 157 23.58 3.15 -5.91
N SER A 158 23.39 3.02 -4.59
CA SER A 158 23.78 4.03 -3.60
C SER A 158 25.25 4.33 -3.61
N SER A 159 26.07 3.28 -3.57
CA SER A 159 27.53 3.40 -3.58
C SER A 159 28.04 3.93 -4.91
N ILE A 160 27.47 3.49 -6.04
CA ILE A 160 27.85 3.99 -7.37
C ILE A 160 27.59 5.49 -7.48
N ILE A 161 26.39 5.94 -7.13
CA ILE A 161 26.00 7.35 -7.19
C ILE A 161 26.81 8.17 -6.18
N LEU A 162 26.98 7.70 -4.94
CA LEU A 162 27.69 8.43 -3.89
C LEU A 162 29.18 8.60 -4.22
N ASN A 163 29.81 7.61 -4.84
CA ASN A 163 31.21 7.69 -5.27
C ASN A 163 31.43 8.74 -6.37
N GLN A 164 30.45 8.94 -7.26
CA GLN A 164 30.52 9.95 -8.33
C GLN A 164 30.03 11.33 -7.85
N TYR A 165 29.01 11.34 -6.99
CA TYR A 165 28.34 12.53 -6.49
C TYR A 165 28.25 12.46 -4.97
N SER A 166 29.35 12.82 -4.29
CA SER A 166 29.50 12.72 -2.84
C SER A 166 28.48 13.51 -2.01
N LYS A 167 27.74 14.43 -2.64
CA LYS A 167 26.66 15.21 -2.03
C LYS A 167 25.29 14.51 -2.10
N ALA A 168 25.12 13.47 -2.92
CA ALA A 168 23.88 12.71 -3.04
C ALA A 168 23.81 11.62 -1.96
N ILE A 169 23.51 12.04 -0.73
CA ILE A 169 23.54 11.15 0.44
C ILE A 169 22.44 10.09 0.34
N TYR A 170 22.80 8.82 0.55
CA TYR A 170 21.82 7.73 0.58
C TYR A 170 21.07 7.68 1.91
N VAL A 171 19.75 7.56 1.81
CA VAL A 171 18.83 7.32 2.91
C VAL A 171 18.04 6.06 2.61
N HIS A 172 18.16 5.05 3.45
CA HIS A 172 17.36 3.83 3.33
C HIS A 172 15.89 4.16 3.61
N CYS A 173 14.98 3.70 2.74
CA CYS A 173 13.54 3.88 2.89
C CYS A 173 13.07 3.41 4.29
N VAL A 174 12.75 4.38 5.16
CA VAL A 174 12.38 4.10 6.55
C VAL A 174 11.04 3.36 6.63
N ALA A 175 10.11 3.64 5.70
CA ALA A 175 8.86 2.90 5.59
C ALA A 175 9.11 1.42 5.27
N HIS A 176 10.07 1.12 4.39
CA HIS A 176 10.48 -0.26 4.09
C HIS A 176 11.19 -0.91 5.29
N CYS A 177 12.04 -0.17 6.02
CA CYS A 177 12.66 -0.66 7.25
C CYS A 177 11.61 -1.10 8.28
N LEU A 178 10.54 -0.31 8.45
CA LEU A 178 9.44 -0.66 9.36
C LEU A 178 8.69 -1.90 8.87
N ASP A 179 8.39 -1.98 7.57
CA ASP A 179 7.73 -3.16 6.99
C ASP A 179 8.57 -4.43 7.22
N LEU A 180 9.91 -4.37 7.05
CA LEU A 180 10.84 -5.47 7.34
C LEU A 180 10.85 -5.83 8.83
N ALA A 181 10.95 -4.85 9.73
CA ALA A 181 10.96 -5.10 11.18
C ALA A 181 9.67 -5.79 11.64
N VAL A 182 8.53 -5.38 11.09
CA VAL A 182 7.23 -5.99 11.39
C VAL A 182 7.12 -7.40 10.79
N HIS A 183 7.64 -7.61 9.57
CA HIS A 183 7.73 -8.94 8.96
C HIS A 183 8.56 -9.90 9.82
N ASP A 184 9.78 -9.52 10.19
CA ASP A 184 10.67 -10.37 10.97
C ASP A 184 10.09 -10.71 12.35
N LEU A 185 9.37 -9.77 12.96
CA LEU A 185 8.65 -10.02 14.20
C LEU A 185 7.55 -11.07 14.04
N THR A 186 6.81 -11.04 12.93
CA THR A 186 5.73 -12.02 12.68
C THR A 186 6.27 -13.43 12.43
N ASP A 187 7.45 -13.54 11.83
CA ASP A 187 8.13 -14.82 11.63
C ASP A 187 8.66 -15.40 12.95
N GLN A 188 9.06 -14.54 13.89
CA GLN A 188 9.53 -14.95 15.21
C GLN A 188 8.39 -15.30 16.17
N CYS A 189 7.21 -14.71 16.00
CA CYS A 189 6.05 -14.96 16.85
C CYS A 189 5.04 -15.91 16.19
N ALA A 190 5.17 -17.20 16.49
CA ALA A 190 4.33 -18.26 15.90
C ALA A 190 2.82 -17.97 16.03
N SER A 191 2.34 -17.50 17.18
CA SER A 191 0.92 -17.17 17.37
C SER A 191 0.44 -16.08 16.42
N VAL A 192 1.25 -15.04 16.18
CA VAL A 192 0.92 -13.96 15.22
C VAL A 192 1.01 -14.47 13.78
N GLY A 193 2.06 -15.21 13.43
CA GLY A 193 2.22 -15.80 12.10
C GLY A 193 1.07 -16.75 11.72
N TYR A 194 0.71 -17.68 12.62
CA TYR A 194 -0.44 -18.57 12.42
C TYR A 194 -1.74 -17.79 12.32
N CYS A 195 -1.95 -16.79 13.18
CA CYS A 195 -3.13 -15.94 13.11
C CYS A 195 -3.23 -15.26 11.75
N LEU A 196 -2.18 -14.61 11.25
CA LEU A 196 -2.16 -13.95 9.94
C LEU A 196 -2.52 -14.89 8.79
N LEU A 197 -1.98 -16.12 8.81
CA LEU A 197 -2.28 -17.14 7.79
C LEU A 197 -3.78 -17.49 7.79
N TYR A 198 -4.34 -17.80 8.97
CA TYR A 198 -5.75 -18.14 9.09
C TYR A 198 -6.68 -16.95 8.83
N MET A 199 -6.30 -15.75 9.25
CA MET A 199 -7.03 -14.52 8.92
C MET A 199 -7.13 -14.33 7.40
N LYS A 200 -6.01 -14.50 6.68
CA LYS A 200 -5.99 -14.46 5.21
C LYS A 200 -6.96 -15.47 4.63
N ASP A 201 -6.91 -16.71 5.09
CA ASP A 201 -7.78 -17.79 4.61
C ASP A 201 -9.25 -17.52 4.89
N ILE A 202 -9.61 -17.01 6.08
CA ILE A 202 -10.99 -16.64 6.44
C ILE A 202 -11.50 -15.52 5.53
N ILE A 203 -10.72 -14.45 5.39
CA ILE A 203 -11.08 -13.28 4.59
C ILE A 203 -11.26 -13.68 3.12
N ASP A 204 -10.30 -14.42 2.55
CA ASP A 204 -10.37 -14.89 1.17
C ASP A 204 -11.51 -15.88 0.96
N PHE A 205 -11.72 -16.79 1.91
CA PHE A 205 -12.82 -17.73 1.87
C PHE A 205 -14.16 -16.99 1.77
N ILE A 206 -14.43 -16.03 2.64
CA ILE A 206 -15.69 -15.29 2.60
C ILE A 206 -15.79 -14.41 1.35
N ARG A 207 -14.75 -13.62 1.02
CA ARG A 207 -14.77 -12.65 -0.09
C ARG A 207 -14.97 -13.28 -1.45
N ARG A 208 -14.38 -14.46 -1.70
CA ARG A 208 -14.41 -15.15 -3.00
C ARG A 208 -15.80 -15.71 -3.38
N SER A 209 -16.83 -15.58 -2.55
CA SER A 209 -18.19 -15.98 -2.91
C SER A 209 -19.23 -14.91 -2.57
N PRO A 210 -20.06 -14.49 -3.54
CA PRO A 210 -21.22 -13.64 -3.27
C PRO A 210 -22.17 -14.24 -2.22
N LYS A 211 -22.38 -15.57 -2.24
CA LYS A 211 -23.23 -16.29 -1.29
C LYS A 211 -22.71 -16.16 0.15
N ARG A 212 -21.42 -16.43 0.36
CA ARG A 212 -20.80 -16.34 1.70
C ARG A 212 -20.76 -14.90 2.22
N ARG A 213 -20.53 -13.92 1.33
CA ARG A 213 -20.67 -12.48 1.68
C ARG A 213 -22.09 -12.12 2.12
N ALA A 214 -23.10 -12.65 1.44
CA ALA A 214 -24.50 -12.40 1.81
C ALA A 214 -24.84 -13.00 3.18
N ILE A 215 -24.34 -14.19 3.50
CA ILE A 215 -24.51 -14.81 4.83
C ILE A 215 -23.94 -13.91 5.92
N LEU A 216 -22.69 -13.47 5.79
CA LEU A 216 -22.07 -12.56 6.76
C LEU A 216 -22.86 -11.24 6.87
N LYS A 217 -23.28 -10.66 5.75
CA LYS A 217 -24.07 -9.42 5.75
C LYS A 217 -25.39 -9.57 6.49
N ASN A 218 -26.07 -10.71 6.34
CA ASN A 218 -27.33 -10.98 7.02
C ASN A 218 -27.14 -11.09 8.54
N ILE A 219 -26.10 -11.81 8.99
CA ILE A 219 -25.76 -11.95 10.41
C ILE A 219 -25.45 -10.57 11.02
N VAL A 220 -24.59 -9.78 10.35
CA VAL A 220 -24.22 -8.44 10.83
C VAL A 220 -25.44 -7.51 10.94
N ASN A 221 -26.36 -7.58 9.98
CA ASN A 221 -27.60 -6.81 9.99
C ASN A 221 -28.54 -7.24 11.13
N GLN A 222 -28.61 -8.55 11.45
CA GLN A 222 -29.44 -9.07 12.54
C GLN A 222 -28.97 -8.56 13.91
N ILE A 223 -27.66 -8.35 14.08
CA ILE A 223 -27.08 -7.88 15.35
C ILE A 223 -27.12 -6.33 15.44
N SER A 224 -27.76 -5.63 14.49
CA SER A 224 -27.85 -4.16 14.42
C SER A 224 -26.49 -3.46 14.42
N LEU A 225 -25.47 -4.12 13.86
CA LEU A 225 -24.12 -3.57 13.79
C LEU A 225 -23.86 -2.97 12.42
N SER A 226 -23.04 -1.91 12.38
CA SER A 226 -22.54 -1.38 11.11
C SER A 226 -21.71 -2.45 10.40
N TYR A 227 -22.06 -2.75 9.15
CA TYR A 227 -21.30 -3.68 8.32
C TYR A 227 -20.03 -3.00 7.80
N ALA A 228 -18.90 -3.30 8.43
CA ALA A 228 -17.59 -3.04 7.85
C ALA A 228 -17.27 -4.16 6.85
N ASN A 229 -16.90 -3.80 5.62
CA ASN A 229 -16.43 -4.78 4.64
C ASN A 229 -15.15 -5.45 5.13
N LEU A 230 -15.08 -6.79 5.03
CA LEU A 230 -13.83 -7.53 5.29
C LEU A 230 -12.71 -6.99 4.40
N THR A 231 -11.69 -6.39 5.00
CA THR A 231 -10.56 -5.82 4.27
C THR A 231 -9.51 -6.91 4.03
N ALA A 232 -9.14 -7.12 2.76
CA ALA A 232 -8.09 -8.07 2.41
C ALA A 232 -6.74 -7.59 2.94
N LEU A 233 -5.91 -8.53 3.42
CA LEU A 233 -4.55 -8.22 3.83
C LEU A 233 -3.75 -7.74 2.62
N CYS A 234 -3.03 -6.63 2.78
CA CYS A 234 -2.12 -6.16 1.73
C CYS A 234 -0.96 -7.16 1.57
N PRO A 235 -0.71 -7.71 0.37
CA PRO A 235 0.37 -8.67 0.17
C PRO A 235 1.77 -8.05 0.34
N THR A 236 1.91 -6.78 -0.05
CA THR A 236 3.21 -6.11 -0.18
C THR A 236 3.51 -5.13 0.96
N ARG A 237 2.50 -4.52 1.60
CA ARG A 237 2.68 -3.57 2.71
C ARG A 237 2.27 -4.21 4.03
N TRP A 238 3.25 -4.72 4.78
CA TRP A 238 3.04 -5.45 6.03
C TRP A 238 2.42 -4.57 7.13
N THR A 239 2.67 -3.26 7.07
CA THR A 239 2.09 -2.27 8.00
C THR A 239 0.62 -1.92 7.76
N MET A 240 -0.01 -2.31 6.64
CA MET A 240 -1.45 -2.03 6.38
C MET A 240 -2.32 -3.25 6.67
N ARG A 241 -2.49 -3.55 7.96
CA ARG A 241 -3.26 -4.71 8.43
C ARG A 241 -4.26 -4.41 9.52
N THR A 242 -4.21 -3.22 10.13
CA THR A 242 -5.10 -2.87 11.25
C THR A 242 -6.55 -3.04 10.86
N SER A 243 -6.95 -2.55 9.68
CA SER A 243 -8.31 -2.72 9.17
C SER A 243 -8.75 -4.19 8.99
N SER A 244 -7.84 -5.11 8.66
CA SER A 244 -8.13 -6.55 8.61
C SER A 244 -8.27 -7.12 10.01
N TYR A 245 -7.43 -6.70 10.96
CA TYR A 245 -7.57 -7.08 12.37
C TYR A 245 -8.88 -6.55 12.94
N ASP A 246 -9.21 -5.26 12.78
CA ASP A 246 -10.47 -4.62 13.19
C ASP A 246 -11.69 -5.28 12.55
N SER A 247 -11.57 -5.77 11.31
CA SER A 247 -12.67 -6.50 10.65
C SER A 247 -12.99 -7.82 11.36
N LEU A 248 -11.98 -8.45 11.99
CA LEU A 248 -12.12 -9.70 12.73
C LEU A 248 -12.32 -9.49 14.23
N LEU A 249 -11.78 -8.40 14.76
CA LEU A 249 -11.90 -7.90 16.12
C LEU A 249 -12.92 -6.78 16.11
N LYS A 250 -14.20 -7.13 16.26
CA LYS A 250 -15.19 -6.09 16.38
C LYS A 250 -15.04 -5.40 17.73
N VAL A 251 -14.43 -4.21 17.72
CA VAL A 251 -14.40 -3.28 18.84
C VAL A 251 -15.84 -2.76 19.00
N MET A 252 -16.62 -3.40 19.87
CA MET A 252 -17.87 -2.80 20.34
C MET A 252 -17.51 -1.66 21.29
N SER A 253 -17.37 -0.44 20.78
CA SER A 253 -17.33 0.75 21.63
C SER A 253 -18.68 1.43 21.59
N LYS A 254 -19.34 1.48 22.75
CA LYS A 254 -20.10 2.69 23.09
C LYS A 254 -20.10 3.08 24.55
N ASP A 255 -19.80 2.20 25.50
CA ASP A 255 -19.52 2.58 26.88
C ASP A 255 -18.85 1.41 27.61
N THR A 256 -17.77 1.69 28.35
CA THR A 256 -17.19 0.91 29.48
C THR A 256 -17.07 -0.62 29.38
N ASN A 257 -15.85 -1.18 29.56
CA ASN A 257 -15.50 -2.61 29.51
C ASN A 257 -15.66 -3.27 28.14
N THR A 258 -14.68 -3.03 27.26
CA THR A 258 -14.70 -3.44 25.85
C THR A 258 -14.54 -4.95 25.67
N LEU A 259 -15.65 -5.69 25.64
CA LEU A 259 -15.72 -7.08 25.19
C LEU A 259 -15.47 -7.14 23.67
N MET A 260 -14.34 -7.72 23.27
CA MET A 260 -13.99 -8.01 21.88
C MET A 260 -14.74 -9.26 21.40
N ARG A 261 -15.91 -9.07 20.78
CA ARG A 261 -16.73 -10.21 20.33
C ARG A 261 -16.43 -10.62 18.90
N ARG A 262 -16.14 -11.91 18.74
CA ARG A 262 -15.79 -12.62 17.51
C ARG A 262 -17.01 -13.08 16.69
N LEU A 263 -18.20 -12.72 17.17
CA LEU A 263 -19.45 -13.45 16.95
C LEU A 263 -19.83 -13.53 15.47
N ASP A 264 -19.78 -12.42 14.73
CA ASP A 264 -20.36 -12.37 13.38
C ASP A 264 -19.64 -13.29 12.36
N ILE A 265 -18.30 -13.37 12.43
CA ILE A 265 -17.51 -14.20 11.50
C ILE A 265 -17.53 -15.66 11.93
N GLN A 266 -17.46 -15.94 13.23
CA GLN A 266 -17.58 -17.30 13.73
C GLN A 266 -18.94 -17.90 13.40
N GLU A 267 -20.02 -17.13 13.58
CA GLU A 267 -21.38 -17.53 13.23
C GLU A 267 -21.56 -17.70 11.72
N ALA A 268 -20.93 -16.84 10.91
CA ALA A 268 -20.94 -17.02 9.46
C ALA A 268 -20.22 -18.32 9.05
N LEU A 269 -19.05 -18.63 9.63
CA LEU A 269 -18.34 -19.87 9.33
C LEU A 269 -19.11 -21.11 9.81
N TYR A 270 -19.74 -21.04 10.98
CA TYR A 270 -20.62 -22.10 11.48
C TYR A 270 -21.83 -22.34 10.56
N THR A 271 -22.48 -21.26 10.12
CA THR A 271 -23.60 -21.37 9.18
C THR A 271 -23.17 -22.01 7.85
N ILE A 272 -21.96 -21.68 7.37
CA ILE A 272 -21.42 -22.26 6.13
C ILE A 272 -20.95 -23.71 6.35
N SER A 273 -20.52 -24.10 7.56
CA SER A 273 -20.07 -25.47 7.83
C SER A 273 -21.18 -26.51 7.72
N GLU A 274 -22.44 -26.10 7.88
CA GLU A 274 -23.61 -26.95 7.67
C GLU A 274 -23.84 -27.32 6.19
N GLU A 275 -23.18 -26.62 5.25
CA GLU A 275 -23.26 -26.95 3.83
C GLU A 275 -22.50 -28.24 3.50
N LYS A 276 -23.09 -29.13 2.71
CA LYS A 276 -22.39 -30.35 2.25
C LYS A 276 -21.31 -30.02 1.22
N GLY A 277 -20.16 -30.69 1.34
CA GLY A 277 -19.07 -30.65 0.35
C GLY A 277 -17.88 -29.78 0.77
N GLY A 278 -16.97 -29.53 -0.18
CA GLY A 278 -15.70 -28.84 0.06
C GLY A 278 -15.80 -27.50 0.81
N PRO A 279 -16.78 -26.62 0.48
CA PRO A 279 -16.96 -25.36 1.21
C PRO A 279 -17.30 -25.54 2.68
N GLY A 280 -18.20 -26.47 3.04
CA GLY A 280 -18.57 -26.70 4.44
C GLY A 280 -17.43 -27.33 5.25
N ILE A 281 -16.69 -28.27 4.67
CA ILE A 281 -15.48 -28.84 5.30
C ILE A 281 -14.45 -27.74 5.58
N LYS A 282 -14.19 -26.86 4.60
CA LYS A 282 -13.24 -25.76 4.77
C LYS A 282 -13.74 -24.74 5.81
N ALA A 283 -15.04 -24.41 5.81
CA ALA A 283 -15.63 -23.51 6.80
C ALA A 283 -15.52 -24.07 8.22
N ASN A 284 -15.80 -25.38 8.40
CA ASN A 284 -15.65 -26.06 9.69
C ASN A 284 -14.20 -26.01 10.18
N GLY A 285 -13.23 -26.29 9.29
CA GLY A 285 -11.81 -26.18 9.61
C GLY A 285 -11.43 -24.78 10.09
N LEU A 286 -11.87 -23.73 9.38
CA LEU A 286 -11.59 -22.34 9.77
C LEU A 286 -12.31 -21.95 11.08
N TYR A 287 -13.54 -22.42 11.27
CA TYR A 287 -14.31 -22.21 12.50
C TYR A 287 -13.60 -22.81 13.73
N GLU A 288 -13.13 -24.06 13.63
CA GLU A 288 -12.40 -24.71 14.72
C GLU A 288 -11.06 -24.05 15.01
N GLN A 289 -10.34 -23.55 13.99
CA GLN A 289 -9.11 -22.78 14.21
C GLN A 289 -9.39 -21.46 14.91
N MET A 290 -10.49 -20.79 14.57
CA MET A 290 -10.92 -19.61 15.30
C MET A 290 -11.12 -19.96 16.77
N LYS A 291 -11.79 -21.04 17.14
CA LYS A 291 -12.04 -21.36 18.56
C LYS A 291 -10.79 -21.57 19.43
N LYS A 292 -9.62 -21.79 18.84
CA LYS A 292 -8.37 -21.97 19.58
C LYS A 292 -7.91 -20.67 20.24
N PHE A 293 -7.39 -20.81 21.47
CA PHE A 293 -6.80 -19.70 22.20
C PHE A 293 -5.62 -19.07 21.45
N ASP A 294 -4.73 -19.87 20.85
CA ASP A 294 -3.57 -19.36 20.09
C ASP A 294 -3.95 -18.41 18.96
N PHE A 295 -5.08 -18.69 18.28
CA PHE A 295 -5.60 -17.80 17.24
C PHE A 295 -6.06 -16.47 17.84
N PHE A 296 -6.75 -16.50 18.99
CA PHE A 296 -7.23 -15.30 19.68
C PHE A 296 -6.07 -14.48 20.26
N LEU A 297 -5.09 -15.13 20.88
CA LEU A 297 -3.86 -14.51 21.35
C LEU A 297 -3.10 -13.84 20.21
N GLY A 298 -2.90 -14.55 19.08
CA GLY A 298 -2.28 -13.99 17.89
C GLY A 298 -3.07 -12.83 17.28
N LEU A 299 -4.39 -12.86 17.38
CA LEU A 299 -5.27 -11.79 16.90
C LEU A 299 -5.10 -10.52 17.76
N LYS A 300 -5.05 -10.69 19.09
CA LYS A 300 -4.82 -9.60 20.06
C LYS A 300 -3.42 -9.00 19.96
N LEU A 301 -2.38 -9.85 19.94
CA LEU A 301 -1.00 -9.43 19.76
C LEU A 301 -0.80 -8.72 18.43
N GLY A 302 -1.32 -9.29 17.35
CA GLY A 302 -1.23 -8.68 16.03
C GLY A 302 -1.94 -7.33 15.99
N HIS A 303 -3.14 -7.20 16.55
CA HIS A 303 -3.84 -5.90 16.61
C HIS A 303 -3.02 -4.83 17.33
N LEU A 304 -2.46 -5.15 18.49
CA LEU A 304 -1.59 -4.26 19.26
C LEU A 304 -0.41 -3.76 18.41
N ILE A 305 0.32 -4.68 17.77
CA ILE A 305 1.52 -4.36 16.99
C ILE A 305 1.17 -3.61 15.70
N PHE A 306 0.26 -4.13 14.90
CA PHE A 306 -0.08 -3.57 13.59
C PHE A 306 -0.75 -2.21 13.70
N THR A 307 -1.52 -1.94 14.77
CA THR A 307 -2.14 -0.63 14.99
C THR A 307 -1.09 0.47 15.12
N ASP A 308 -0.06 0.26 15.94
CA ASP A 308 0.99 1.27 16.14
C ASP A 308 1.98 1.31 14.96
N ALA A 309 2.26 0.17 14.34
CA ALA A 309 3.05 0.12 13.11
C ALA A 309 2.37 0.87 11.95
N GLU A 310 1.04 0.76 11.79
CA GLU A 310 0.29 1.48 10.75
C GLU A 310 0.27 2.98 10.99
N LYS A 311 0.12 3.42 12.25
CA LYS A 311 0.23 4.84 12.62
C LYS A 311 1.62 5.39 12.26
N LEU A 312 2.68 4.66 12.58
CA LEU A 312 4.04 5.06 12.23
C LEU A 312 4.22 5.10 10.71
N SER A 313 3.82 4.05 9.99
CA SER A 313 3.87 3.96 8.53
C SER A 313 3.18 5.14 7.84
N ARG A 314 2.08 5.66 8.39
CA ARG A 314 1.41 6.87 7.86
C ARG A 314 2.26 8.12 7.98
N VAL A 315 2.97 8.29 9.09
CA VAL A 315 3.90 9.42 9.28
C VAL A 315 5.09 9.29 8.33
N LEU A 316 5.67 8.09 8.23
CA LEU A 316 6.82 7.81 7.37
C LEU A 316 6.58 8.02 5.87
N ARG A 317 5.30 8.00 5.45
CA ARG A 317 4.88 8.20 4.05
C ARG A 317 4.34 9.60 3.78
N SER A 318 4.41 10.51 4.74
CA SER A 318 3.98 11.89 4.54
C SER A 318 5.02 12.64 3.70
N THR A 319 4.55 13.44 2.75
CA THR A 319 5.42 14.31 1.92
C THR A 319 6.02 15.44 2.75
N ASP A 320 5.32 15.86 3.81
CA ASP A 320 5.65 17.05 4.59
C ASP A 320 6.53 16.73 5.81
N CYS A 321 6.80 15.45 6.09
CA CYS A 321 7.64 15.07 7.22
C CYS A 321 9.12 15.31 6.92
N CYS A 322 9.85 15.79 7.94
CA CYS A 322 11.30 15.82 7.94
C CYS A 322 11.87 14.62 8.74
N LEU A 323 13.20 14.43 8.67
CA LEU A 323 13.88 13.35 9.41
C LEU A 323 13.67 13.43 10.92
N GLN A 324 13.53 14.63 11.49
CA GLN A 324 13.27 14.80 12.91
C GLN A 324 11.87 14.28 13.29
N ASP A 325 10.86 14.54 12.46
CA ASP A 325 9.50 14.03 12.69
C ASP A 325 9.47 12.51 12.64
N VAL A 326 10.18 11.93 11.67
CA VAL A 326 10.36 10.48 11.52
C VAL A 326 11.00 9.89 12.78
N PHE A 327 12.07 10.50 13.29
CA PHE A 327 12.76 10.04 14.48
C PHE A 327 11.86 10.13 15.73
N CYS A 328 11.20 11.28 15.94
CA CYS A 328 10.27 11.46 17.05
C CYS A 328 9.10 10.45 16.99
N ALA A 329 8.55 10.19 15.81
CA ALA A 329 7.47 9.23 15.62
C ALA A 329 7.94 7.80 15.93
N ALA A 330 9.14 7.42 15.48
CA ALA A 330 9.72 6.11 15.79
C ALA A 330 9.97 5.93 17.29
N GLN A 331 10.54 6.94 17.96
CA GLN A 331 10.73 6.94 19.42
C GLN A 331 9.40 6.85 20.16
N ALA A 332 8.39 7.62 19.75
CA ALA A 332 7.06 7.57 20.35
C ALA A 332 6.42 6.19 20.21
N THR A 333 6.64 5.49 19.10
CA THR A 333 6.19 4.10 18.91
C THR A 333 6.95 3.15 19.84
N ILE A 334 8.27 3.28 19.99
CA ILE A 334 9.06 2.47 20.94
C ILE A 334 8.57 2.67 22.38
N HIS A 335 8.38 3.93 22.81
CA HIS A 335 7.88 4.25 24.14
C HIS A 335 6.48 3.68 24.43
N ARG A 336 5.65 3.41 23.42
CA ARG A 336 4.35 2.72 23.64
C ARG A 336 4.53 1.24 23.97
N PHE A 337 5.61 0.61 23.51
CA PHE A 337 5.89 -0.80 23.78
C PHE A 337 6.68 -1.00 25.09
N GLU A 338 7.39 0.01 25.59
CA GLU A 338 8.17 -0.09 26.84
C GLU A 338 7.36 -0.58 28.06
N PRO A 339 6.14 -0.08 28.34
CA PRO A 339 5.35 -0.58 29.47
C PRO A 339 4.95 -2.05 29.34
N ILE A 340 4.85 -2.55 28.09
CA ILE A 340 4.50 -3.94 27.80
C ILE A 340 5.73 -4.84 28.00
N GLN A 341 6.92 -4.32 27.73
CA GLN A 341 8.20 -5.01 27.93
C GLN A 341 8.70 -4.96 29.37
N GLY A 342 8.21 -4.03 30.19
CA GLY A 342 8.58 -3.90 31.60
C GLY A 342 8.04 -5.02 32.50
N ASP A 343 8.40 -4.96 33.78
CA ASP A 343 8.04 -5.97 34.77
C ASP A 343 6.51 -6.18 34.84
N ASN A 344 6.07 -7.38 34.47
CA ASN A 344 4.69 -7.86 34.44
C ASN A 344 3.78 -7.27 33.33
N GLY A 345 4.27 -6.41 32.43
CA GLY A 345 3.44 -5.81 31.37
C GLY A 345 2.83 -6.86 30.42
N LEU A 346 3.64 -7.82 30.00
CA LEU A 346 3.19 -8.92 29.14
C LEU A 346 2.29 -9.91 29.89
N GLU A 347 2.53 -10.14 31.17
CA GLU A 347 1.67 -10.97 32.02
C GLU A 347 0.28 -10.35 32.19
N LEU A 348 0.20 -9.04 32.48
CA LEU A 348 -1.06 -8.31 32.58
C LEU A 348 -1.84 -8.34 31.27
N PHE A 349 -1.15 -8.17 30.14
CA PHE A 349 -1.76 -8.32 28.81
C PHE A 349 -2.29 -9.74 28.60
N TYR A 350 -1.49 -10.76 28.93
CA TYR A 350 -1.87 -12.16 28.77
C TYR A 350 -3.09 -12.53 29.65
N ASP A 351 -3.11 -12.11 30.91
CA ASP A 351 -4.23 -12.28 31.84
C ASP A 351 -5.50 -11.61 31.33
N GLN A 352 -5.37 -10.42 30.72
CA GLN A 352 -6.49 -9.75 30.08
C GLN A 352 -7.00 -10.58 28.88
N VAL A 353 -6.11 -11.10 28.05
CA VAL A 353 -6.49 -11.96 26.91
C VAL A 353 -7.20 -13.24 27.38
N ILE A 354 -6.76 -13.87 28.47
CA ILE A 354 -7.45 -15.03 29.04
C ILE A 354 -8.87 -14.66 29.48
N LYS A 355 -9.02 -13.57 30.25
CA LYS A 355 -10.35 -13.12 30.71
C LYS A 355 -11.30 -12.83 29.56
N GLU A 356 -10.76 -12.31 28.45
CA GLU A 356 -11.54 -12.04 27.24
C GLU A 356 -11.78 -13.28 26.36
N SER A 357 -10.96 -14.34 26.47
CA SER A 357 -11.20 -15.59 25.73
C SER A 357 -12.28 -16.46 26.36
N ASP A 358 -12.47 -16.33 27.68
CA ASP A 358 -13.40 -17.15 28.46
C ASP A 358 -14.84 -16.58 28.51
N GLY A 359 -15.07 -15.37 27.98
CA GLY A 359 -16.37 -14.68 27.95
C GLY A 359 -16.86 -14.36 26.55
#